data_AF-A0A922TCC6-F1
#
_entry.id   AF-A0A922TCC6-F1
#
_cell.length_a   1.000
_cell.length_b   1.000
_cell.length_c   1.000
_cell.angle_alpha   90.00
_cell.angle_beta   90.00
_cell.angle_gamma   90.00
#
_symmetry.space_group_name_H-M   'P 1'
#
loop_
_entity.id
_entity.type
_entity.pdbx_description
1 polymer ?
#
loop_
_entity_poly.entity_id
_entity_poly.type
_entity_poly.pdbx_seq_one_letter_code
_entity_poly.pdbx_strand_id
1 'polypeptide(L)' 'MTKDDAEIPAEERRAAGKRQAEARAEERKARAAAKLRENLMRRKGQARARRSGAADEAFGLPAAKKDESD' A
#
# COMPACT_ATOMS: atom_id res chain seq x y z
N MET A 1 26.06 26.98 28.14
CA MET A 1 24.89 27.87 28.21
C MET A 1 24.29 27.95 26.82
N THR A 2 23.61 26.90 26.35
CA THR A 2 22.94 26.90 25.04
C THR A 2 21.62 27.65 25.19
N LYS A 3 21.66 28.97 25.02
CA LYS A 3 20.49 29.84 25.03
C LYS A 3 19.83 29.82 23.64
N ASP A 4 19.27 28.68 23.23
CA ASP A 4 18.53 28.62 21.96
C ASP A 4 17.29 27.70 22.05
N ASP A 5 16.72 27.54 23.25
CA ASP A 5 15.33 27.09 23.39
C ASP A 5 14.40 28.29 23.14
N ALA A 6 14.46 28.84 21.92
CA ALA A 6 13.41 29.71 21.44
C ALA A 6 12.16 28.84 21.32
N GLU A 7 11.22 29.01 22.25
CA GLU A 7 9.95 28.28 22.30
C GLU A 7 9.24 28.39 20.95
N ILE A 8 9.40 27.37 20.09
CA ILE A 8 8.67 27.32 18.83
C ILE A 8 7.19 27.45 19.19
N PRO A 9 6.50 28.51 18.71
CA PRO A 9 5.11 28.76 19.04
C PRO A 9 4.28 27.49 18.79
N ALA A 10 3.35 27.19 19.70
CA ALA A 10 2.53 25.99 19.60
C ALA A 10 1.78 25.88 18.24
N GLU A 11 1.51 27.02 17.61
CA GLU A 11 0.95 27.13 16.27
C GLU A 11 1.90 26.59 15.18
N GLU A 12 3.18 26.90 15.26
CA GLU A 12 4.18 26.48 14.29
C GLU A 12 4.48 24.98 14.39
N ARG A 13 4.46 24.42 15.62
CA ARG A 13 4.47 22.97 15.86
C ARG A 13 3.24 22.26 15.28
N ARG A 14 2.05 22.85 15.44
CA ARG A 14 0.81 22.32 14.83
C ARG A 14 0.87 22.38 13.31
N ALA A 15 1.38 23.48 12.73
CA ALA A 15 1.56 23.62 11.29
C ALA A 15 2.56 22.60 10.74
N ALA A 16 3.68 22.36 11.42
CA ALA A 16 4.64 21.33 11.07
C ALA A 16 4.01 19.92 11.12
N GLY A 17 3.21 19.63 12.16
CA GLY A 17 2.48 18.37 12.27
C GLY A 17 1.48 18.15 11.13
N LYS A 18 0.75 19.19 10.72
CA LYS A 18 -0.16 19.13 9.56
C LYS A 18 0.58 18.84 8.26
N ARG A 19 1.68 19.56 7.98
CA ARG A 19 2.51 19.34 6.78
C ARG A 19 3.07 17.92 6.72
N GLN A 20 3.52 17.37 7.85
CA GLN A 20 3.99 15.99 7.92
C GLN A 20 2.87 14.97 7.66
N ALA A 21 1.65 15.25 8.15
CA ALA A 21 0.50 14.39 7.90
C ALA A 21 0.09 14.39 6.42
N GLU A 22 0.09 15.56 5.78
CA GLU A 22 -0.16 15.74 4.36
C GLU A 22 0.87 14.99 3.50
N ALA A 23 2.17 15.15 3.79
CA ALA A 23 3.23 14.43 3.08
C ALA A 23 3.07 12.90 3.18
N ARG A 24 2.70 12.37 4.35
CA ARG A 24 2.41 10.94 4.54
C ARG A 24 1.18 10.50 3.75
N ALA A 25 0.15 11.34 3.65
CA ALA A 25 -1.04 11.05 2.86
C ALA A 25 -0.72 10.97 1.36
N GLU A 26 0.10 11.90 0.86
CA GLU A 26 0.59 11.90 -0.52
C GLU A 26 1.41 10.64 -0.84
N GLU A 27 2.32 10.25 0.06
CA GLU A 27 3.12 9.03 -0.09
C GLU A 27 2.24 7.77 -0.15
N ARG A 28 1.19 7.69 0.68
CA ARG A 28 0.21 6.59 0.62
C ARG A 28 -0.53 6.56 -0.71
N LYS A 29 -0.94 7.72 -1.22
CA LYS A 29 -1.63 7.85 -2.51
C LYS A 29 -0.72 7.40 -3.67
N ALA A 30 0.55 7.81 -3.66
CA ALA A 30 1.53 7.39 -4.65
C ALA A 30 1.73 5.85 -4.65
N ARG A 31 1.88 5.25 -3.46
CA ARG A 31 1.98 3.79 -3.31
C ARG A 31 0.74 3.06 -3.80
N ALA A 32 -0.45 3.56 -3.49
CA ALA A 32 -1.71 2.97 -3.94
C ALA A 32 -1.83 3.01 -5.48
N ALA A 33 -1.45 4.12 -6.12
CA ALA A 33 -1.47 4.24 -7.57
C ALA A 33 -0.47 3.28 -8.24
N ALA A 34 0.75 3.15 -7.71
CA ALA A 34 1.74 2.20 -8.20
C ALA A 34 1.23 0.75 -8.11
N LYS A 35 0.70 0.37 -6.93
CA LYS A 35 0.12 -0.96 -6.69
C LYS A 35 -1.08 -1.25 -7.59
N LEU A 36 -1.90 -0.24 -7.89
CA LEU A 36 -3.03 -0.40 -8.81
C LEU A 36 -2.54 -0.71 -10.23
N ARG A 37 -1.53 0.03 -10.72
CA ARG A 37 -0.94 -0.23 -12.05
C ARG A 37 -0.37 -1.64 -12.15
N GLU A 38 0.38 -2.08 -11.14
CA GLU A 38 0.92 -3.45 -11.06
C GLU A 38 -0.20 -4.50 -11.11
N ASN A 39 -1.23 -4.37 -10.26
CA ASN A 39 -2.36 -5.29 -10.23
C ASN A 39 -3.10 -5.37 -11.56
N LEU A 40 -3.30 -4.23 -12.22
CA LEU A 40 -3.93 -4.18 -13.54
C LEU A 40 -3.09 -4.91 -14.59
N MET A 41 -1.77 -4.71 -14.59
CA MET A 41 -0.86 -5.40 -15.50
C MET A 41 -0.84 -6.91 -15.25
N ARG A 42 -0.79 -7.34 -13.97
CA ARG A 42 -0.88 -8.75 -13.59
C ARG A 42 -2.20 -9.38 -14.05
N ARG A 43 -3.34 -8.69 -13.83
CA ARG A 43 -4.66 -9.15 -14.26
C ARG A 43 -4.77 -9.22 -15.79
N LYS A 44 -4.19 -8.27 -16.52
CA LYS A 44 -4.12 -8.27 -17.99
C LYS A 44 -3.32 -9.47 -18.50
N GLY A 45 -2.19 -9.78 -17.87
CA GLY A 45 -1.39 -10.98 -18.16
C GLY A 45 -2.20 -12.25 -17.99
N GLN A 46 -2.84 -12.44 -16.84
CA GLN A 46 -3.68 -13.61 -16.58
C GLN A 46 -4.86 -13.74 -17.54
N ALA A 47 -5.57 -12.65 -17.83
CA ALA A 47 -6.70 -12.68 -18.77
C ALA A 47 -6.24 -13.05 -20.19
N ARG A 48 -5.02 -12.67 -20.58
CA ARG A 48 -4.42 -13.09 -21.85
C ARG A 48 -4.06 -14.57 -21.84
N ALA A 49 -3.41 -15.06 -20.78
CA ALA A 49 -3.07 -16.48 -20.61
C ALA A 49 -4.30 -17.39 -20.70
N ARG A 50 -5.39 -17.04 -20.01
CA ARG A 50 -6.66 -17.77 -20.07
C ARG A 50 -7.27 -17.82 -21.46
N ARG A 51 -7.17 -16.72 -22.23
CA ARG A 51 -7.64 -16.68 -23.63
C ARG A 51 -6.72 -17.44 -24.59
N SER A 52 -5.42 -17.47 -24.33
CA SER A 52 -4.44 -18.17 -25.14
C SER A 52 -4.24 -19.64 -24.73
N GLY A 53 -5.03 -20.17 -23.78
CA GLY A 53 -4.90 -21.55 -23.29
C GLY A 53 -3.59 -21.83 -22.55
N ALA A 54 -2.85 -20.81 -22.10
CA ALA A 54 -1.62 -20.99 -21.34
C ALA A 54 -1.95 -21.43 -19.91
N ALA A 55 -1.22 -22.41 -19.40
CA ALA A 55 -1.39 -22.92 -18.03
C ALA A 55 -1.23 -21.77 -17.02
N ASP A 56 -2.19 -21.63 -16.10
CA ASP A 56 -2.10 -20.66 -15.00
C ASP A 56 -1.04 -21.19 -14.02
N GLU A 57 0.15 -20.58 -13.98
CA GLU A 57 1.21 -20.93 -13.01
C GLU A 57 0.84 -20.55 -11.56
N ALA A 58 -0.37 -20.04 -11.32
CA ALA A 58 -0.88 -19.83 -9.99
C ALA A 58 -0.92 -21.15 -9.22
N PHE A 59 -0.08 -21.26 -8.19
CA PHE A 59 -0.22 -22.28 -7.15
C PHE A 59 -1.65 -22.21 -6.60
N GLY A 60 -2.37 -23.34 -6.69
CA GLY A 60 -3.75 -23.45 -6.24
C GLY A 60 -3.91 -22.97 -4.80
N LEU A 61 -5.04 -22.30 -4.52
CA LEU A 61 -5.38 -21.88 -3.17
C LEU A 61 -5.30 -23.11 -2.24
N PRO A 62 -4.66 -22.99 -1.06
CA PRO A 62 -4.59 -24.10 -0.13
C PRO A 62 -6.02 -24.57 0.18
N ALA A 63 -6.24 -25.88 0.08
CA ALA A 63 -7.53 -26.47 0.42
C ALA A 63 -7.94 -25.97 1.81
N ALA A 64 -9.17 -25.47 1.94
CA ALA A 64 -9.74 -25.15 3.24
C ALA A 64 -9.57 -26.39 4.12
N LYS A 65 -8.99 -26.21 5.32
CA LYS A 65 -8.84 -27.31 6.28
C LYS A 65 -10.21 -27.97 6.41
N LYS A 66 -10.26 -29.30 6.26
CA LYS A 66 -11.47 -30.05 6.61
C LYS A 66 -11.80 -29.66 8.05
N ASP A 67 -13.05 -29.28 8.25
CA ASP A 67 -13.65 -29.03 9.56
C ASP A 67 -13.46 -30.32 10.38
N GLU A 68 -12.48 -30.33 11.29
CA GLU A 68 -12.35 -31.35 12.33
C GLU A 68 -13.37 -30.99 13.42
N SER A 69 -14.64 -31.26 13.11
CA SER A 69 -15.70 -31.34 14.09
C SER A 69 -16.08 -32.82 14.22
N ASP A 70 -15.41 -33.51 15.15
CA ASP A 70 -15.92 -34.72 15.82
C ASP A 70 -16.94 -34.32 16.90
#